data_AF-A0A968ZXX7-F1
#
_entry.id   AF-A0A968ZXX7-F1
#
_cell.length_a   1.000
_cell.length_b   1.000
_cell.length_c   1.000
_cell.angle_alpha   90.00
_cell.angle_beta   90.00
_cell.angle_gamma   90.00
#
_symmetry.space_group_name_H-M   'P 1'
#
loop_
_entity.id
_entity.type
_entity.pdbx_description
1 polymer ?
#
loop_
_entity_poly.entity_id
_entity_poly.type
_entity_poly.pdbx_seq_one_letter_code
_entity_poly.pdbx_strand_id
1 'polypeptide(L)'
;MSLEAYRHIQECLQTKEVSALQKEDVTAVVQLAQHLRVFGLLSAVGYVRHAREGKIRDRIRPMWLPLLWRLICGDQKLPSDEKQARQTLMNATYTLSTQNQKGYMVKWRQALKLSNHWNFWARACQIEEPDEQRSEDSNTAG
;
A
#
# COMPACT_ATOMS: atom_id res chain seq x y z
N MET A 1 12.97 0.87 9.65
CA MET A 1 11.75 0.03 9.60
C MET A 1 10.48 0.82 9.90
N SER A 2 10.16 1.21 11.15
CA SER A 2 8.91 1.97 11.41
C SER A 2 8.92 3.36 10.76
N LEU A 3 10.01 4.12 10.90
CA LEU A 3 10.15 5.44 10.29
C LEU A 3 10.17 5.39 8.75
N GLU A 4 10.71 4.31 8.17
CA GLU A 4 10.68 4.07 6.74
C GLU A 4 9.24 3.79 6.26
N ALA A 5 8.50 2.92 6.97
CA ALA A 5 7.09 2.68 6.68
C ALA A 5 6.24 3.95 6.81
N TYR A 6 6.52 4.81 7.80
CA TYR A 6 5.87 6.12 7.92
C TYR A 6 6.11 6.97 6.68
N ARG A 7 7.35 7.07 6.19
CA ARG A 7 7.67 7.81 4.96
C ARG A 7 6.90 7.26 3.75
N HIS A 8 6.75 5.94 3.63
CA HIS A 8 5.95 5.36 2.54
C HIS A 8 4.47 5.76 2.63
N ILE A 9 3.90 5.82 3.84
CA ILE A 9 2.52 6.30 4.05
C ILE A 9 2.38 7.79 3.71
N GLN A 10 3.38 8.60 4.07
CA GLN A 10 3.41 10.02 3.69
C GLN A 10 3.45 10.21 2.16
N GLU A 11 4.16 9.36 1.43
CA GLU A 11 4.13 9.37 -0.05
C GLU A 11 2.75 9.01 -0.61
N CYS A 12 2.01 8.11 0.05
CA CYS A 12 0.62 7.80 -0.34
C CYS A 12 -0.28 9.03 -0.18
N LEU A 13 -0.18 9.71 0.97
CA LEU A 13 -0.92 10.94 1.26
C LEU A 13 -0.60 12.04 0.24
N GLN A 14 0.68 12.24 -0.06
CA GLN A 14 1.13 13.21 -1.07
C GLN A 14 0.62 12.88 -2.47
N THR A 15 0.69 11.61 -2.89
CA THR A 15 0.21 11.18 -4.21
C THR A 15 -1.30 11.38 -4.37
N LYS A 16 -2.03 11.28 -3.26
CA LYS A 16 -3.48 11.48 -3.21
C LYS A 16 -3.90 12.92 -2.91
N GLU A 17 -2.95 13.81 -2.63
CA GLU A 17 -3.21 15.20 -2.22
C GLU A 17 -4.15 15.31 -1.00
N VAL A 18 -4.03 14.38 -0.04
CA VAL A 18 -4.83 14.37 1.19
C VAL A 18 -3.94 14.43 2.43
N SER A 19 -4.44 14.99 3.53
CA SER A 19 -3.74 15.05 4.81
C SER A 19 -3.93 13.80 5.68
N ALA A 20 -4.98 13.01 5.41
CA ALA A 20 -5.33 11.82 6.16
C ALA A 20 -5.98 10.76 5.25
N LEU A 21 -5.88 9.50 5.65
CA LEU A 21 -6.41 8.35 4.93
C LEU A 21 -7.89 8.10 5.27
N GLN A 22 -8.67 7.74 4.26
CA GLN A 22 -10.02 7.23 4.46
C GLN A 22 -9.98 5.77 4.93
N LYS A 23 -11.09 5.27 5.49
CA LYS A 23 -11.21 3.87 5.94
C LYS A 23 -10.88 2.86 4.84
N GLU A 24 -11.26 3.18 3.60
CA GLU A 24 -10.99 2.37 2.40
C GLU A 24 -9.49 2.31 2.09
N ASP A 25 -8.76 3.40 2.32
CA ASP A 25 -7.33 3.47 2.06
C ASP A 25 -6.56 2.63 3.07
N VAL A 26 -6.94 2.72 4.35
CA VAL A 26 -6.41 1.85 5.40
C VAL A 26 -6.68 0.39 5.06
N THR A 27 -7.90 0.09 4.60
CA THR A 27 -8.27 -1.27 4.17
C THR A 27 -7.40 -1.75 3.00
N ALA A 28 -7.15 -0.90 2.00
CA ALA A 28 -6.26 -1.22 0.89
C ALA A 28 -4.83 -1.53 1.36
N VAL A 29 -4.27 -0.76 2.31
CA VAL A 29 -2.96 -1.05 2.90
C VAL A 29 -2.94 -2.39 3.63
N VAL A 30 -3.98 -2.70 4.41
CA VAL A 30 -4.13 -3.99 5.10
C VAL A 30 -4.19 -5.14 4.10
N GLN A 31 -4.91 -4.97 2.99
CA GLN A 31 -4.99 -5.96 1.93
C GLN A 31 -3.62 -6.20 1.27
N LEU A 32 -2.79 -5.16 1.09
CA LEU A 32 -1.42 -5.34 0.58
C LEU A 32 -0.61 -6.24 1.52
N ALA A 33 -0.70 -5.98 2.83
CA ALA A 33 0.03 -6.76 3.82
C ALA A 33 -0.35 -8.24 3.79
N GLN A 34 -1.65 -8.54 3.65
CA GLN A 34 -2.16 -9.90 3.49
C GLN A 34 -1.68 -10.52 2.18
N HIS A 35 -1.80 -9.80 1.06
CA HIS A 35 -1.39 -10.27 -0.26
C HIS A 35 0.10 -10.61 -0.32
N LEU A 36 0.95 -9.76 0.24
CA LEU A 36 2.40 -9.99 0.30
C LEU A 36 2.78 -11.25 1.10
N ARG A 37 1.99 -11.58 2.13
CA ARG A 37 2.19 -12.76 2.96
C ARG A 37 1.79 -14.05 2.24
N VAL A 38 0.68 -14.04 1.51
CA VAL A 38 0.12 -15.23 0.87
C VAL A 38 0.73 -15.47 -0.51
N PHE A 39 0.83 -14.43 -1.34
CA PHE A 39 1.17 -14.54 -2.76
C PHE A 39 2.54 -13.95 -3.13
N GLY A 40 3.15 -13.19 -2.22
CA GLY A 40 4.47 -12.60 -2.43
C GLY A 40 4.49 -11.36 -3.33
N LEU A 41 5.72 -10.87 -3.54
CA LEU A 41 5.98 -9.55 -4.12
C LEU A 41 5.66 -9.45 -5.62
N LEU A 42 6.08 -10.43 -6.42
CA LEU A 42 5.80 -10.43 -7.86
C LEU A 42 4.28 -10.45 -8.15
N SER A 43 3.52 -11.20 -7.35
CA SER A 43 2.05 -11.24 -7.46
C SER A 43 1.42 -9.89 -7.11
N ALA A 44 1.87 -9.22 -6.04
CA ALA A 44 1.37 -7.90 -5.66
C ALA A 44 1.60 -6.85 -6.76
N VAL A 45 2.80 -6.86 -7.36
CA VAL A 45 3.15 -5.96 -8.48
C VAL A 45 2.37 -6.33 -9.75
N GLY A 46 2.21 -7.62 -10.04
CA GLY A 46 1.39 -8.10 -11.13
C GLY A 46 -0.07 -7.66 -11.00
N TYR A 47 -0.62 -7.67 -9.78
CA TYR A 47 -1.95 -7.14 -9.50
C TYR A 47 -2.03 -5.65 -9.84
N VAL A 48 -1.06 -4.84 -9.40
CA VAL A 48 -1.02 -3.41 -9.72
C VAL A 48 -0.99 -3.18 -11.24
N ARG A 49 -0.17 -3.93 -12.01
CA ARG A 49 -0.02 -3.78 -13.46
C ARG A 49 -1.25 -4.20 -14.27
N HIS A 50 -1.75 -5.41 -14.01
CA HIS A 50 -2.75 -6.07 -14.87
C HIS A 50 -4.18 -5.85 -14.41
N ALA A 51 -4.35 -4.99 -13.42
CA ALA A 51 -5.65 -4.71 -12.86
C ALA A 51 -6.60 -4.02 -13.86
N ARG A 52 -7.48 -4.76 -14.54
CA ARG A 52 -8.70 -4.25 -15.21
C ARG A 52 -9.50 -3.33 -14.27
N GLU A 53 -10.01 -2.24 -14.80
CA GLU A 53 -10.71 -1.16 -14.08
C GLU A 53 -11.91 -1.64 -13.25
N GLY A 54 -12.21 -0.93 -12.15
CA GLY A 54 -13.36 -1.21 -11.29
C GLY A 54 -13.22 -0.64 -9.87
N LYS A 55 -14.34 -0.37 -9.20
CA LYS A 55 -14.45 0.36 -7.92
C LYS A 55 -13.48 -0.09 -6.81
N ILE A 56 -13.21 -1.40 -6.71
CA ILE A 56 -12.29 -1.95 -5.71
C ILE A 56 -10.84 -1.61 -6.05
N ARG A 57 -10.49 -1.61 -7.34
CA ARG A 57 -9.14 -1.37 -7.84
C ARG A 57 -8.76 0.10 -7.88
N ASP A 58 -9.73 0.95 -8.18
CA ASP A 58 -9.55 2.41 -8.14
C ASP A 58 -9.19 2.89 -6.73
N ARG A 59 -9.50 2.09 -5.70
CA ARG A 59 -9.12 2.33 -4.30
C ARG A 59 -7.82 1.65 -3.89
N ILE A 60 -7.59 0.42 -4.36
CA ILE A 60 -6.39 -0.35 -4.01
C ILE A 60 -5.12 0.22 -4.65
N ARG A 61 -5.19 0.54 -5.94
CA ARG A 61 -4.00 0.88 -6.73
C ARG A 61 -3.30 2.17 -6.25
N PRO A 62 -4.02 3.25 -5.90
CA PRO A 62 -3.39 4.47 -5.37
C PRO A 62 -2.62 4.24 -4.07
N MET A 63 -2.97 3.20 -3.30
CA MET A 63 -2.25 2.85 -2.07
C MET A 63 -1.11 1.88 -2.34
N TRP A 64 -1.31 0.87 -3.20
CA TRP A 64 -0.28 -0.17 -3.42
C TRP A 64 0.89 0.33 -4.24
N LEU A 65 0.64 1.14 -5.27
CA LEU A 65 1.67 1.62 -6.19
C LEU A 65 2.80 2.39 -5.46
N PRO A 66 2.54 3.46 -4.68
CA PRO A 66 3.61 4.18 -3.99
C PRO A 66 4.36 3.30 -2.98
N LEU A 67 3.65 2.47 -2.20
CA LEU A 67 4.28 1.56 -1.22
C LEU A 67 5.25 0.57 -1.87
N LEU A 68 4.83 -0.05 -2.97
CA LEU A 68 5.63 -1.02 -3.71
C LEU A 68 6.76 -0.32 -4.50
N TRP A 69 6.50 0.87 -5.03
CA TRP A 69 7.51 1.67 -5.71
C TRP A 69 8.66 2.01 -4.79
N ARG A 70 8.38 2.59 -3.62
CA ARG A 70 9.41 2.95 -2.64
C ARG A 70 10.21 1.74 -2.16
N LEU A 71 9.55 0.60 -1.96
CA LEU A 71 10.22 -0.66 -1.61
C LEU A 71 11.21 -1.13 -2.70
N ILE A 72 10.81 -1.09 -3.98
CA ILE A 72 11.54 -1.72 -5.09
C ILE A 72 12.51 -0.75 -5.76
N CYS A 73 12.04 0.45 -6.10
CA CYS A 73 12.80 1.48 -6.78
C CYS A 73 13.52 2.43 -5.81
N GLY A 74 13.28 2.33 -4.49
CA GLY A 74 13.92 3.18 -3.49
C GLY A 74 13.48 4.64 -3.66
N ASP A 75 14.43 5.57 -3.50
CA ASP A 75 14.18 7.02 -3.49
C ASP A 75 13.92 7.62 -4.88
N GLN A 76 13.75 6.79 -5.91
CA GLN A 76 13.36 7.26 -7.24
C GLN A 76 11.97 7.90 -7.19
N LYS A 77 11.80 9.03 -7.88
CA LYS A 77 10.50 9.69 -7.98
C LYS A 77 9.51 8.79 -8.72
N LEU A 78 8.32 8.61 -8.15
CA LEU A 78 7.21 7.92 -8.83
C LEU A 78 6.81 8.72 -10.08
N PRO A 79 6.80 8.12 -11.28
CA PRO A 79 6.39 8.82 -12.49
C PRO A 79 4.94 9.29 -12.41
N SER A 80 4.67 10.48 -12.96
CA SER A 80 3.30 11.01 -13.07
C SER A 80 2.44 10.24 -14.05
N ASP A 81 3.05 9.61 -15.08
CA ASP A 81 2.36 8.65 -15.93
C ASP A 81 2.23 7.31 -15.19
N GLU A 82 1.00 7.03 -14.73
CA GLU A 82 0.69 5.80 -14.01
C GLU A 82 0.99 4.54 -14.84
N LYS A 83 0.76 4.55 -16.16
CA LYS A 83 1.04 3.40 -17.02
C LYS A 83 2.54 3.13 -17.06
N GLN A 84 3.36 4.17 -17.20
CA GLN A 84 4.81 4.07 -17.14
C GLN A 84 5.26 3.56 -15.76
N ALA A 85 4.73 4.11 -14.67
CA ALA A 85 5.07 3.70 -13.30
C ALA A 85 4.81 2.20 -13.08
N ARG A 86 3.63 1.71 -13.47
CA ARG A 86 3.26 0.29 -13.34
C ARG A 86 4.16 -0.62 -14.18
N GLN A 87 4.50 -0.21 -15.40
CA GLN A 87 5.37 -0.99 -16.28
C GLN A 87 6.80 -1.06 -15.74
N THR A 88 7.35 0.06 -15.28
CA THR A 88 8.67 0.12 -14.65
C THR A 88 8.73 -0.73 -13.40
N LEU A 89 7.72 -0.63 -12.52
CA LEU A 89 7.66 -1.44 -11.30
C LEU A 89 7.63 -2.94 -11.60
N MET A 90 6.85 -3.36 -12.60
CA MET A 90 6.81 -4.76 -13.03
C MET A 90 8.15 -5.22 -13.60
N ASN A 91 8.76 -4.42 -14.48
CA ASN A 91 10.06 -4.75 -15.07
C ASN A 91 11.14 -4.90 -13.99
N ALA A 92 11.22 -3.94 -13.04
CA ALA A 92 12.17 -3.99 -11.94
C ALA A 92 11.97 -5.24 -11.06
N THR A 93 10.71 -5.56 -10.74
CA THR A 93 10.37 -6.74 -9.93
C THR A 93 10.67 -8.05 -10.66
N TYR A 94 10.37 -8.11 -11.96
CA TYR A 94 10.69 -9.26 -12.81
C TYR A 94 12.20 -9.49 -12.92
N THR A 95 12.97 -8.42 -13.19
CA THR A 95 14.43 -8.46 -13.21
C THR A 95 15.01 -8.95 -11.89
N LEU A 96 14.50 -8.45 -10.75
CA LEU A 96 14.89 -8.98 -9.44
C LEU A 96 14.59 -10.48 -9.34
N SER A 97 13.40 -10.93 -9.72
CA SER A 97 13.01 -12.33 -9.57
C SER A 97 13.80 -13.30 -10.46
N THR A 98 14.27 -12.85 -11.64
CA THR A 98 14.91 -13.71 -12.64
C THR A 98 16.43 -13.59 -12.66
N GLN A 99 16.96 -12.37 -12.50
CA GLN A 99 18.40 -12.07 -12.62
C GLN A 99 19.09 -11.88 -11.26
N ASN A 100 18.34 -11.55 -10.20
CA ASN A 100 18.89 -11.32 -8.86
C ASN A 100 17.99 -11.92 -7.76
N GLN A 101 17.83 -13.24 -7.77
CA GLN A 101 16.96 -13.96 -6.84
C GLN A 101 17.26 -13.66 -5.37
N LYS A 102 18.54 -13.53 -4.99
CA LYS A 102 18.93 -13.13 -3.63
C LYS A 102 18.38 -11.74 -3.28
N GLY A 103 18.56 -10.76 -4.16
CA GLY A 103 18.00 -9.42 -4.02
C GLY A 103 16.47 -9.43 -3.93
N TYR A 104 15.80 -10.24 -4.75
CA TYR A 104 14.36 -10.43 -4.66
C TYR A 104 13.92 -10.94 -3.29
N MET A 105 14.58 -11.98 -2.76
CA MET A 105 14.27 -12.54 -1.44
C MET A 105 14.49 -11.52 -0.31
N VAL A 106 15.54 -10.70 -0.40
CA VAL A 106 15.77 -9.60 0.54
C VAL A 106 14.62 -8.59 0.48
N LYS A 107 14.22 -8.14 -0.71
CA LYS A 107 13.10 -7.21 -0.90
C LYS A 107 11.78 -7.78 -0.42
N TRP A 108 11.49 -9.05 -0.69
CA TRP A 108 10.28 -9.69 -0.21
C TRP A 108 10.26 -9.78 1.32
N ARG A 109 11.36 -10.18 1.97
CA ARG A 109 11.47 -10.18 3.44
C ARG A 109 11.32 -8.77 4.02
N GLN A 110 11.88 -7.75 3.38
CA GLN A 110 11.69 -6.35 3.76
C GLN A 110 10.23 -5.94 3.64
N ALA A 111 9.54 -6.33 2.56
CA ALA A 111 8.11 -6.10 2.37
C ALA A 111 7.28 -6.70 3.51
N LEU A 112 7.58 -7.94 3.92
CA LEU A 112 6.89 -8.62 5.02
C LEU A 112 7.09 -7.93 6.38
N LYS A 113 8.27 -7.33 6.61
CA LYS A 113 8.53 -6.56 7.82
C LYS A 113 7.84 -5.19 7.77
N LEU A 114 7.94 -4.49 6.64
CA LEU A 114 7.32 -3.18 6.45
C LEU A 114 5.80 -3.24 6.48
N SER A 115 5.19 -4.31 5.98
CA SER A 115 3.72 -4.42 5.90
C SER A 115 3.03 -4.35 7.27
N ASN A 116 3.67 -4.87 8.32
CA ASN A 116 3.18 -4.71 9.69
C ASN A 116 3.21 -3.22 10.13
N HIS A 117 4.27 -2.49 9.77
CA HIS A 117 4.40 -1.07 10.09
C HIS A 117 3.53 -0.19 9.20
N TRP A 118 3.29 -0.54 7.94
CA TRP A 118 2.33 0.15 7.07
C TRP A 118 0.92 0.06 7.66
N ASN A 119 0.53 -1.11 8.17
CA ASN A 119 -0.76 -1.29 8.84
C ASN A 119 -0.94 -0.41 10.09
N PHE A 120 0.14 -0.20 10.85
CA PHE A 120 0.13 0.69 12.00
C PHE A 120 -0.02 2.15 11.56
N TRP A 121 0.86 2.61 10.67
CA TRP A 121 0.88 4.01 10.24
C TRP A 121 -0.34 4.40 9.40
N ALA A 122 -0.89 3.49 8.60
CA ALA A 122 -2.12 3.76 7.88
C ALA A 122 -3.28 4.07 8.83
N ARG A 123 -3.40 3.33 9.95
CA ARG A 123 -4.40 3.61 10.99
C ARG A 123 -4.12 4.90 11.73
N ALA A 124 -2.85 5.16 12.07
CA ALA A 124 -2.46 6.40 12.76
C ALA A 124 -2.68 7.67 11.91
N CYS A 125 -2.68 7.53 10.58
CA CYS A 125 -2.99 8.62 9.65
C CYS A 125 -4.44 8.58 9.15
N GLN A 126 -5.32 7.75 9.73
CA GLN A 126 -6.71 7.67 9.33
C GLN A 126 -7.48 8.90 9.84
N ILE A 127 -8.45 9.38 9.07
CA ILE A 127 -9.41 10.38 9.54
C ILE A 127 -10.16 9.82 10.74
N GLU A 128 -10.17 10.54 11.84
CA GLU A 128 -11.01 10.23 13.00
C GLU A 128 -12.48 10.47 12.60
N GLU A 129 -13.29 9.40 12.60
CA GLU A 129 -14.74 9.55 12.52
C GLU A 129 -15.20 10.18 13.84
N PRO A 130 -15.95 11.30 13.85
CA PRO A 130 -16.46 11.87 15.09
C PRO A 130 -17.36 10.86 15.81
N ASP A 131 -17.21 10.75 17.12
CA ASP A 131 -17.83 9.75 18.03
C ASP A 131 -19.38 9.78 18.12
N GLU A 132 -20.09 10.43 17.19
CA GLU A 132 -21.55 10.66 17.28
C GLU A 132 -22.43 9.42 17.10
N GLN A 133 -21.87 8.27 16.72
CA GLN A 133 -22.63 7.01 16.54
C GLN A 133 -22.53 6.04 17.72
N ARG A 134 -21.83 6.38 18.82
CA ARG A 134 -21.74 5.51 20.01
C ARG A 134 -22.83 5.73 21.05
N SER A 135 -23.66 6.76 20.91
CA SER A 135 -24.63 7.21 21.92
C SER A 135 -26.08 6.78 21.69
N GLU A 136 -26.46 6.24 20.53
CA GLU A 136 -27.88 5.91 20.25
C GLU A 136 -28.29 4.49 20.67
N ASP A 137 -27.35 3.55 20.83
CA ASP A 137 -27.69 2.16 21.21
C ASP A 137 -27.87 1.94 22.73
N SER A 138 -27.80 3.00 23.54
CA SER A 138 -27.90 2.91 25.01
C SER A 138 -29.29 3.27 25.58
N ASN A 139 -30.24 3.72 24.74
CA ASN A 139 -31.49 4.35 25.22
C ASN A 139 -32.78 3.66 24.75
N THR A 140 -32.76 2.33 24.59
CA THR A 140 -33.98 1.51 24.42
C THR A 140 -33.96 0.30 25.36
N ALA A 141 -33.84 0.56 26.66
CA ALA A 141 -34.22 -0.37 27.71
C ALA A 141 -34.64 0.43 28.96
N GLY A 142 -35.80 1.07 28.87
CA GLY A 142 -36.51 1.70 29.98
C GLY A 142 -37.94 1.20 30.02
#